data_AF-A0A4V4HC43-F1
#
_entry.id   AF-A0A4V4HC43-F1
#
_cell.length_a   1.000
_cell.length_b   1.000
_cell.length_c   1.000
_cell.angle_alpha   90.00
_cell.angle_beta   90.00
_cell.angle_gamma   90.00
#
_symmetry.space_group_name_H-M   'P 1'
#
loop_
_entity.id
_entity.type
_entity.pdbx_description
1 polymer ?
#
loop_
_entity_poly.entity_id
_entity_poly.type
_entity_poly.pdbx_seq_one_letter_code
_entity_poly.pdbx_strand_id
1 'polypeptide(L)'
;MASSSSSHSRRSNRRPAMISELAIEAQNHNWDENGSLKYFLRIADRSRKAGKTAVENNDLETAFVMFARAATIVLEKLPTHLIL
;
A
#
# COMPACT_ATOMS: atom_id res chain seq x y z
N MET A 1 -3.72 23.30 -30.15
CA MET A 1 -3.89 23.45 -28.69
C MET A 1 -4.79 22.31 -28.23
N ALA A 2 -4.21 21.24 -27.66
CA ALA A 2 -4.95 20.05 -27.25
C ALA A 2 -5.29 20.15 -25.76
N SER A 3 -6.58 20.11 -25.46
CA SER A 3 -7.18 20.34 -24.14
C SER A 3 -6.80 19.24 -23.16
N SER A 4 -6.13 19.62 -22.07
CA SER A 4 -5.81 18.75 -20.94
C SER A 4 -7.09 18.29 -20.26
N SER A 5 -7.38 16.99 -20.33
CA SER A 5 -8.51 16.38 -19.63
C SER A 5 -8.14 16.27 -18.15
N SER A 6 -8.53 17.27 -17.36
CA SER A 6 -8.44 17.23 -15.91
C SER A 6 -9.38 16.15 -15.38
N SER A 7 -8.84 14.97 -15.09
CA SER A 7 -9.52 13.86 -14.42
C SER A 7 -9.73 14.15 -12.93
N HIS A 8 -10.41 15.25 -12.62
CA HIS A 8 -10.94 15.50 -11.29
C HIS A 8 -12.38 14.98 -11.22
N SER A 9 -12.70 14.29 -10.13
CA SER A 9 -14.03 13.82 -9.71
C SER A 9 -14.54 12.49 -10.30
N ARG A 10 -14.01 11.38 -9.76
CA ARG A 10 -14.85 10.22 -9.44
C ARG A 10 -14.70 9.83 -7.97
N ARG A 11 -14.91 10.79 -7.07
CA ARG A 11 -15.35 10.42 -5.71
C ARG A 11 -16.82 10.02 -5.85
N SER A 12 -17.00 8.80 -6.35
CA SER A 12 -18.26 8.08 -6.27
C SER A 12 -18.77 8.19 -4.84
N ASN A 13 -20.09 8.38 -4.68
CA ASN A 13 -20.82 8.47 -3.42
C ASN A 13 -20.79 7.14 -2.63
N ARG A 14 -19.63 6.47 -2.58
CA ARG A 14 -19.39 5.25 -1.83
C ARG A 14 -19.22 5.64 -0.37
N ARG A 15 -19.86 4.86 0.50
CA ARG A 15 -19.54 4.88 1.92
C ARG A 15 -18.02 4.70 2.10
N PRO A 16 -17.42 5.29 3.14
CA PRO A 16 -16.06 4.96 3.52
C PRO A 16 -15.87 3.45 3.61
N ALA A 17 -14.68 3.00 3.19
CA ALA A 17 -14.32 1.60 3.32
C ALA A 17 -14.18 1.23 4.80
N MET A 18 -14.61 0.02 5.16
CA MET A 18 -14.39 -0.50 6.49
C MET A 18 -12.94 -0.94 6.66
N ILE A 19 -12.45 -0.93 7.91
CA ILE A 19 -11.08 -1.39 8.23
C ILE A 19 -10.83 -2.82 7.71
N SER A 20 -11.83 -3.70 7.77
CA SER A 20 -11.74 -5.06 7.23
C SER A 20 -11.59 -5.08 5.71
N GLU A 21 -12.29 -4.21 4.98
CA GLU A 21 -12.18 -4.08 3.52
C GLU A 21 -10.80 -3.56 3.13
N LEU A 22 -10.30 -2.57 3.85
CA LEU A 22 -8.95 -2.02 3.65
C LEU A 22 -7.86 -3.03 4.00
N ALA A 23 -8.07 -3.87 5.02
CA ALA A 23 -7.14 -4.93 5.38
C ALA A 23 -7.05 -6.00 4.28
N ILE A 24 -8.18 -6.39 3.69
CA ILE A 24 -8.22 -7.27 2.51
C ILE A 24 -7.51 -6.61 1.33
N GLU A 25 -7.73 -5.32 1.08
CA GLU A 25 -7.04 -4.60 0.02
C GLU A 25 -5.52 -4.52 0.23
N ALA A 26 -5.07 -4.37 1.48
CA ALA A 26 -3.66 -4.41 1.81
C ALA A 26 -3.02 -5.76 1.45
N GLN A 27 -3.74 -6.87 1.67
CA GLN A 27 -3.29 -8.21 1.32
C GLN A 27 -3.29 -8.49 -0.19
N ASN A 28 -4.11 -7.77 -0.96
CA ASN A 28 -4.14 -7.88 -2.41
C ASN A 28 -2.91 -7.21 -3.04
N HIS A 29 -1.81 -7.96 -3.11
CA HIS A 29 -0.57 -7.54 -3.74
C HIS A 29 0.05 -8.67 -4.56
N ASN A 30 0.80 -8.31 -5.60
CA ASN A 30 1.43 -9.26 -6.53
C ASN A 30 2.96 -9.26 -6.33
N TRP A 31 3.42 -9.51 -5.10
CA TRP A 31 4.85 -9.57 -4.80
C TRP A 31 5.44 -10.88 -5.34
N ASP A 32 6.69 -10.84 -5.77
CA ASP A 32 7.44 -12.05 -6.07
C ASP A 32 7.82 -12.73 -4.75
N GLU A 33 7.19 -13.88 -4.45
CA GLU A 33 7.43 -14.62 -3.20
C GLU A 33 8.86 -15.15 -3.09
N ASN A 34 9.56 -15.31 -4.22
CA ASN A 34 10.96 -15.74 -4.28
C ASN A 34 11.94 -14.56 -4.31
N GLY A 35 11.44 -13.34 -4.08
CA GLY A 35 12.26 -12.13 -4.05
C GLY A 35 13.37 -12.22 -3.00
N SER A 36 14.51 -11.58 -3.27
CA SER A 36 15.57 -11.47 -2.27
C SER A 36 15.15 -10.64 -1.04
N LEU A 37 15.85 -10.78 0.09
CA LEU A 37 15.66 -9.92 1.26
C LEU A 37 15.68 -8.41 0.90
N LYS A 38 16.62 -8.02 0.03
CA LYS A 38 16.74 -6.63 -0.47
C LYS A 38 15.50 -6.18 -1.23
N TYR A 39 14.88 -7.08 -1.99
CA TYR A 39 13.63 -6.80 -2.72
C TYR A 39 12.50 -6.47 -1.73
N PHE A 40 12.29 -7.31 -0.73
CA PHE A 40 11.25 -7.09 0.28
C PHE A 40 11.48 -5.83 1.12
N LEU A 41 12.72 -5.56 1.53
CA LEU A 41 13.07 -4.30 2.22
C LEU A 41 12.73 -3.07 1.39
N ARG A 42 12.99 -3.12 0.07
CA ARG A 42 12.68 -2.01 -0.83
C ARG A 42 11.18 -1.78 -0.98
N ILE A 43 10.37 -2.85 -1.01
CA ILE A 43 8.91 -2.72 -1.09
C ILE A 43 8.34 -2.22 0.23
N ALA A 44 8.81 -2.72 1.37
CA ALA A 44 8.39 -2.26 2.69
C ALA A 44 8.65 -0.74 2.86
N ASP A 45 9.85 -0.28 2.52
CA ASP A 45 10.19 1.15 2.59
C ASP A 45 9.34 1.99 1.62
N ARG A 46 9.14 1.51 0.39
CA ARG A 46 8.27 2.19 -0.59
C ARG A 46 6.83 2.32 -0.07
N SER A 47 6.24 1.24 0.45
CA SER A 47 4.89 1.25 1.00
C SER A 47 4.79 2.20 2.20
N ARG A 48 5.77 2.17 3.11
CA ARG A 48 5.83 3.11 4.24
C ARG A 48 5.87 4.57 3.79
N LYS A 49 6.67 4.90 2.77
CA LYS A 49 6.74 6.26 2.21
C LYS A 49 5.42 6.66 1.55
N ALA A 50 4.80 5.78 0.77
CA ALA A 50 3.49 6.02 0.17
C ALA A 50 2.41 6.27 1.24
N GLY A 51 2.42 5.51 2.34
CA GLY A 51 1.52 5.73 3.46
C GLY A 51 1.68 7.11 4.10
N LYS A 52 2.93 7.58 4.28
CA LYS A 52 3.20 8.95 4.76
C LYS A 52 2.66 10.02 3.82
N THR A 53 2.91 9.89 2.52
CA THR A 53 2.38 10.82 1.52
C THR A 53 0.85 10.83 1.49
N ALA A 54 0.21 9.69 1.70
CA ALA A 54 -1.25 9.61 1.80
C ALA A 54 -1.79 10.34 3.05
N VAL A 55 -1.12 10.22 4.20
CA VAL A 55 -1.43 11.01 5.41
C VAL A 55 -1.31 12.50 5.14
N GLU A 56 -0.23 12.94 4.49
CA GLU A 56 -0.01 14.35 4.11
C GLU A 56 -1.14 14.89 3.21
N ASN A 57 -1.73 14.03 2.38
CA ASN A 57 -2.85 14.36 1.50
C ASN A 57 -4.23 14.15 2.15
N ASN A 58 -4.29 13.81 3.44
CA ASN A 58 -5.52 13.45 4.16
C ASN A 58 -6.31 12.28 3.54
N ASP A 59 -5.61 11.40 2.83
CA ASP A 59 -6.14 10.16 2.26
C ASP A 59 -5.86 8.99 3.22
N LEU A 60 -6.70 8.87 4.24
CA LEU A 60 -6.51 7.94 5.35
C LEU A 60 -6.75 6.48 4.96
N GLU A 61 -7.62 6.22 3.97
CA GLU A 61 -7.87 4.87 3.46
C GLU A 61 -6.63 4.33 2.75
N THR A 62 -6.05 5.13 1.84
CA THR A 62 -4.79 4.77 1.19
C THR A 62 -3.64 4.67 2.19
N ALA A 63 -3.58 5.57 3.18
CA ALA A 63 -2.57 5.51 4.23
C ALA A 63 -2.62 4.18 4.99
N PHE A 64 -3.81 3.75 5.41
CA PHE A 64 -4.01 2.47 6.09
C PHE A 64 -3.51 1.30 5.22
N VAL A 65 -3.95 1.22 3.97
CA VAL A 65 -3.59 0.12 3.04
C VAL A 65 -2.07 0.04 2.89
N MET A 66 -1.40 1.17 2.71
CA MET A 66 0.05 1.22 2.49
C MET A 66 0.85 0.87 3.76
N PHE A 67 0.39 1.31 4.94
CA PHE A 67 1.04 0.92 6.19
C PHE A 67 0.82 -0.55 6.53
N ALA A 68 -0.40 -1.07 6.35
CA ALA A 68 -0.70 -2.48 6.55
C ALA A 68 0.17 -3.35 5.63
N ARG A 69 0.32 -2.96 4.36
CA ARG A 69 1.26 -3.63 3.43
C ARG A 69 2.70 -3.64 3.94
N ALA A 70 3.20 -2.50 4.39
CA ALA A 70 4.56 -2.43 4.94
C ALA A 70 4.72 -3.33 6.16
N ALA A 71 3.74 -3.36 7.07
CA ALA A 71 3.73 -4.21 8.25
C ALA A 71 3.73 -5.70 7.88
N THR A 72 2.88 -6.14 6.95
CA THR A 72 2.86 -7.53 6.45
C THR A 72 4.22 -7.95 5.90
N ILE A 73 4.89 -7.11 5.10
CA ILE A 73 6.23 -7.46 4.59
C ILE A 73 7.21 -7.63 5.75
N VAL A 74 7.23 -6.69 6.69
CA VAL A 74 8.21 -6.69 7.79
C VAL A 74 7.97 -7.84 8.78
N LEU A 75 6.72 -8.15 9.09
CA LEU A 75 6.34 -9.12 10.10
C LEU A 75 6.23 -10.54 9.56
N GLU A 76 5.86 -10.72 8.28
CA GLU A 76 5.56 -12.04 7.73
C GLU A 76 6.56 -12.47 6.65
N LYS A 77 7.01 -11.56 5.78
CA LYS A 77 7.89 -11.93 4.65
C LYS A 77 9.37 -11.80 4.97
N LEU A 78 9.82 -10.76 5.68
CA LEU A 78 11.25 -10.64 6.02
C LEU A 78 11.76 -11.78 6.93
N PRO A 79 11.01 -12.25 7.95
CA PRO A 79 11.51 -13.32 8.82
C PRO A 79 11.78 -14.64 8.11
N THR A 80 11.07 -14.96 7.02
CA THR A 80 11.32 -16.19 6.24
C THR A 80 12.68 -16.18 5.55
N HIS A 81 13.29 -15.01 5.34
CA HIS A 81 14.64 -14.85 4.79
C HIS A 81 15.74 -14.78 5.85
N LEU A 82 15.39 -14.63 7.13
CA LEU A 82 16.35 -14.50 8.23
C LEU A 82 16.50 -15.81 9.03
N ILE A 83 15.51 -16.70 8.94
CA ILE A 83 15.41 -17.93 9.76
C ILE A 83 15.74 -19.20 8.95
N LEU A 84 15.99 -19.08 7.64
CA LEU A 84 16.51 -20.14 6.77
C LEU A 84 17.91 -19.75 6.26
#